data_AF-A0A0G0X3A3-F1
#
_entry.id   AF-A0A0G0X3A3-F1
#
_cell.length_a   1.000
_cell.length_b   1.000
_cell.length_c   1.000
_cell.angle_alpha   90.00
_cell.angle_beta   90.00
_cell.angle_gamma   90.00
#
_symmetry.space_group_name_H-M   'P 1'
#
loop_
_entity.id
_entity.type
_entity.pdbx_description
1 polymer ?
#
loop_
_entity_poly.entity_id
_entity_poly.type
_entity_poly.pdbx_seq_one_letter_code
_entity_poly.pdbx_strand_id
1 'polypeptide(L)' 'MISGIANPQNTVQINGGSVVLDEKGNFQKQALLREGINEFTVQSKNFWGITKTKTIKLIFKP' A
#
# COMPACT_ATOMS: atom_id res chain seq x y z
N MET A 1 -3.63 -8.22 6.47
CA MET A 1 -3.54 -8.01 5.01
C MET A 1 -3.78 -6.55 4.72
N ILE A 2 -3.04 -5.96 3.78
CA ILE A 2 -3.28 -4.59 3.29
C ILE A 2 -3.87 -4.71 1.90
N SER A 3 -5.01 -4.06 1.68
CA SER A 3 -5.67 -4.02 0.37
C SER A 3 -6.15 -2.61 0.07
N GLY A 4 -6.42 -2.35 -1.21
CA GLY A 4 -6.99 -1.10 -1.64
C GLY A 4 -7.18 -1.05 -3.16
N ILE A 5 -7.66 0.10 -3.61
CA ILE A 5 -7.85 0.42 -5.02
C ILE A 5 -7.04 1.68 -5.35
N ALA A 6 -6.39 1.67 -6.51
CA ALA A 6 -5.71 2.82 -7.09
C ALA A 6 -6.06 2.93 -8.57
N ASN A 7 -5.59 3.98 -9.25
CA ASN A 7 -5.69 4.02 -10.70
C ASN A 7 -4.82 2.89 -11.30
N PRO A 8 -5.34 2.03 -12.20
CA PRO A 8 -4.59 0.92 -12.79
C PRO A 8 -3.31 1.33 -13.53
N GLN A 9 -3.23 2.57 -14.00
CA GLN A 9 -2.06 3.12 -14.71
C GLN A 9 -0.97 3.64 -13.76
N ASN A 10 -1.23 3.68 -12.45
CA ASN A 10 -0.25 4.12 -11.47
C ASN A 10 0.63 2.93 -11.01
N THR A 11 1.81 3.24 -10.51
CA THR A 11 2.58 2.26 -9.71
C THR A 11 2.25 2.45 -8.23
N VAL A 12 2.00 1.35 -7.51
CA VAL A 12 1.76 1.39 -6.06
C VAL A 12 2.89 0.68 -5.31
N GLN A 13 3.31 1.27 -4.20
CA GLN A 13 4.31 0.72 -3.29
C GLN A 13 3.75 0.70 -1.87
N ILE A 14 4.06 -0.35 -1.12
CA ILE A 14 3.73 -0.47 0.31
C ILE A 14 5.02 -0.77 1.06
N ASN A 15 5.39 0.14 1.98
CA ASN A 15 6.67 0.14 2.70
C ASN A 15 7.88 0.05 1.74
N GLY A 16 7.83 0.82 0.65
CA GLY A 16 8.87 0.83 -0.40
C GLY A 16 8.85 -0.39 -1.34
N GLY A 17 8.12 -1.46 -1.02
CA GLY A 17 8.00 -2.61 -1.92
C GLY A 17 6.80 -2.48 -2.86
N SER A 18 7.04 -2.57 -4.17
CA SER A 18 6.00 -2.54 -5.22
C SER A 18 4.92 -3.59 -5.01
N VAL A 19 3.68 -3.23 -5.37
CA VAL A 19 2.55 -4.16 -5.45
C VAL A 19 2.00 -4.18 -6.87
N VAL A 20 1.57 -5.35 -7.30
CA VAL A 20 0.89 -5.52 -8.59
C VAL A 20 -0.56 -5.09 -8.44
N LEU A 21 -1.03 -4.34 -9.42
CA LEU A 21 -2.44 -3.95 -9.57
C LEU A 21 -3.09 -4.88 -10.59
N ASP A 22 -4.34 -5.26 -10.36
CA ASP A 22 -5.15 -5.88 -11.39
C ASP A 22 -5.68 -4.85 -12.40
N GLU A 23 -6.39 -5.31 -13.44
CA GLU A 23 -6.97 -4.45 -14.48
C GLU A 23 -7.94 -3.38 -13.94
N LYS A 24 -8.51 -3.62 -12.77
CA LYS A 24 -9.43 -2.69 -12.08
C LYS A 24 -8.71 -1.81 -11.07
N GLY A 25 -7.39 -1.99 -10.90
CA GLY A 25 -6.57 -1.22 -9.99
C GLY A 25 -6.62 -1.71 -8.54
N ASN A 26 -7.12 -2.92 -8.30
CA ASN A 26 -7.07 -3.53 -6.96
C ASN A 26 -5.67 -4.05 -6.68
N PHE A 27 -5.23 -3.92 -5.43
CA PHE A 27 -4.00 -4.52 -4.96
C PHE A 27 -4.20 -5.16 -3.59
N GLN A 28 -3.38 -6.16 -3.30
CA GLN A 28 -3.28 -6.79 -1.99
C GLN A 28 -1.84 -7.15 -1.67
N LYS A 29 -1.44 -6.98 -0.41
CA LYS A 29 -0.14 -7.38 0.11
C LYS A 29 -0.29 -7.99 1.50
N GLN A 30 0.34 -9.14 1.70
CA GLN A 30 0.49 -9.71 3.03
C GLN A 30 1.46 -8.84 3.84
N ALA A 31 1.08 -8.54 5.07
CA ALA A 31 1.89 -7.77 6.01
C ALA A 31 2.06 -8.60 7.27
N LEU A 32 3.32 -8.80 7.67
CA LEU A 32 3.64 -9.39 8.96
C LEU A 32 3.45 -8.32 10.02
N LEU A 33 2.58 -8.61 10.99
CA LEU A 33 2.35 -7.72 12.13
C LEU A 33 3.30 -8.09 13.26
N ARG A 34 3.80 -7.07 13.94
CA ARG A 34 4.49 -7.21 15.22
C ARG A 34 3.56 -6.71 16.32
N GLU A 35 3.68 -7.25 17.53
CA GLU A 35 2.97 -6.72 18.67
C GLU A 35 3.26 -5.22 18.83
N GLY A 36 2.22 -4.44 19.16
CA GLY A 36 2.29 -2.99 19.25
C GLY A 36 1.92 -2.29 17.95
N ILE A 37 2.49 -1.10 17.74
CA ILE A 37 2.15 -0.22 16.61
C ILE A 37 2.87 -0.69 15.35
N ASN A 38 2.10 -1.00 14.32
CA ASN A 38 2.57 -1.24 12.96
C ASN A 38 2.20 -0.04 12.09
N GLU A 39 3.18 0.51 11.38
CA GLU A 39 2.97 1.60 10.44
C GLU A 39 3.24 1.13 9.01
N PHE A 40 2.30 1.42 8.13
CA PHE A 40 2.38 1.09 6.71
C PHE A 40 2.26 2.35 5.87
N THR A 41 3.23 2.59 4.99
CA THR A 41 3.22 3.70 4.03
C THR A 41 2.82 3.16 2.67
N VAL A 42 1.68 3.62 2.16
CA VAL A 42 1.20 3.32 0.82
C VAL A 42 1.47 4.54 -0.07
N GLN A 43 2.24 4.34 -1.14
CA GLN A 43 2.51 5.36 -2.15
C GLN A 43 1.94 4.95 -3.50
N SER A 44 1.23 5.86 -4.15
CA SER A 44 0.80 5.73 -5.54
C SER A 44 1.49 6.81 -6.36
N LYS A 45 2.14 6.44 -7.46
CA LYS A 45 2.81 7.35 -8.38
C LYS A 45 2.18 7.24 -9.77
N ASN A 46 1.83 8.38 -10.37
CA ASN A 46 1.31 8.41 -11.73
C ASN A 46 2.43 8.53 -12.78
N PHE A 47 2.05 8.49 -14.06
CA PHE A 47 2.98 8.61 -15.19
C PHE A 47 3.85 9.88 -15.16
N TRP A 48 3.28 11.01 -14.73
CA TRP A 48 4.00 12.29 -14.58
C TRP A 48 4.90 12.35 -13.34
N GLY A 49 4.98 11.27 -12.57
CA GLY A 49 5.78 11.17 -11.37
C GLY A 49 5.18 11.81 -10.12
N ILE A 50 3.94 12.29 -10.19
CA ILE A 50 3.21 12.83 -9.03
C ILE A 50 2.85 11.68 -8.11
N THR A 51 3.23 11.83 -6.83
CA THR A 51 3.01 10.83 -5.80
C THR A 51 1.92 11.25 -4.82
N LYS A 52 1.05 10.33 -4.44
CA LYS A 52 0.19 10.43 -3.24
C LYS A 52 0.63 9.40 -2.22
N THR A 53 0.72 9.82 -0.97
CA THR A 53 1.14 8.98 0.16
C THR A 53 -0.01 8.88 1.16
N LYS A 54 -0.26 7.67 1.67
CA LYS A 54 -1.19 7.41 2.78
C LYS A 54 -0.50 6.54 3.82
N THR A 55 -0.56 6.96 5.07
CA THR A 55 -0.06 6.18 6.21
C THR A 55 -1.21 5.46 6.90
N ILE A 56 -1.03 4.17 7.15
CA ILE A 56 -1.97 3.32 7.88
C ILE A 56 -1.27 2.89 9.17
N LYS A 57 -1.87 3.21 10.32
CA LYS A 57 -1.39 2.77 11.63
C LYS A 57 -2.32 1.69 12.17
N LEU A 58 -1.76 0.57 12.57
CA LEU A 58 -2.48 -0.58 13.12
C LEU A 58 -1.83 -1.01 14.42
N ILE A 59 -2.58 -1.01 15.52
CA ILE A 59 -2.13 -1.57 16.79
C ILE A 59 -2.52 -3.05 16.79
N PHE A 60 -1.53 -3.93 16.84
CA PHE A 60 -1.74 -5.37 16.96
C PHE A 60 -1.45 -5.79 18.40
N LYS A 61 -2.40 -6.51 19.00
CA LYS A 61 -2.23 -7.20 20.28
C LYS A 61 -2.57 -8.68 20.02
N PRO A 62 -1.65 -9.61 20.33
CA PRO A 62 -1.84 -11.03 20.06
C PRO A 62 -2.99 -11.64 20.87
#